data_AF-S8AR66-F1
#
_entry.id   AF-S8AR66-F1
#
_cell.length_a   1.000
_cell.length_b   1.000
_cell.length_c   1.000
_cell.angle_alpha   90.00
_cell.angle_beta   90.00
_cell.angle_gamma   90.00
#
_symmetry.space_group_name_H-M   'P 1'
#
loop_
_entity.id
_entity.type
_entity.pdbx_description
1 polymer ?
#
loop_
_entity_poly.entity_id
_entity_poly.type
_entity_poly.pdbx_seq_one_letter_code
_entity_poly.pdbx_strand_id
1 'polypeptide(L)'
;MRSRSLYAVATTLGLAVTQVAAQQTLWGQCGGIGWTGPTSCVAGAACVSGNDYYYQCLSATGATTTTKPTTTTTKVTTTMTTTTKTTTTTTKTTTAAAASSASSSGWSRTSPPSGALVVRQSGTKSGEYSTISSAVAALGSGTDTKTIFIYQGDYNEKVKITYAGTLKIMGYTTDIRDYKGNTVIVQSSQSQAAAGGADQSAAIWLDKTAANVQVYNLNIKNTAGKVGQAIALSTKGKIAAFYGCLMTSYQDTIYADKGKQYFANCFIEGAVDFIYGAANLLAYKSILSLNGPGAITANGRETTTDTSWYVFDTCTIQKASVIPSGATAPSAGTNYLGRPWQIYARVLYQKCVLPDLINADGWTTMTAGATPLYYEYQNTGAGSSTSNRKYLTSTSVTLSRSSQFGGDLTWIDSSYPL
;
A
#
# COMPACT_ATOMS: atom_id res chain seq x y z
N MET A 1 27.14 22.58 88.96
CA MET A 1 26.32 23.65 88.36
C MET A 1 26.10 23.32 86.89
N ARG A 2 24.83 23.26 86.45
CA ARG A 2 24.41 22.69 85.16
C ARG A 2 24.77 23.61 83.98
N SER A 3 25.49 23.06 82.99
CA SER A 3 25.71 23.68 81.67
C SER A 3 24.50 23.40 80.78
N ARG A 4 23.94 24.44 80.15
CA ARG A 4 22.80 24.37 79.23
C ARG A 4 23.32 24.41 77.79
N SER A 5 23.11 23.35 77.02
CA SER A 5 23.28 23.33 75.56
C SER A 5 21.97 23.72 74.88
N LEU A 6 22.03 24.73 73.99
CA LEU A 6 20.95 25.07 73.06
C LEU A 6 20.91 24.05 71.91
N TYR A 7 19.74 23.50 71.64
CA TYR A 7 19.44 22.81 70.37
C TYR A 7 18.48 23.68 69.56
N ALA A 8 18.88 24.03 68.33
CA ALA A 8 18.04 24.72 67.36
C ALA A 8 17.09 23.71 66.67
N VAL A 9 15.81 24.04 66.63
CA VAL A 9 14.77 23.28 65.92
C VAL A 9 14.64 23.86 64.51
N ALA A 10 14.97 23.07 63.49
CA ALA A 10 14.73 23.42 62.09
C ALA A 10 13.37 22.87 61.64
N THR A 11 12.47 23.76 61.20
CA THR A 11 11.15 23.42 60.65
C THR A 11 11.25 23.33 59.13
N THR A 12 11.06 22.14 58.54
CA THR A 12 11.03 21.94 57.09
C THR A 12 9.61 22.12 56.56
N LEU A 13 9.43 23.12 55.69
CA LEU A 13 8.22 23.34 54.90
C LEU A 13 8.22 22.37 53.70
N GLY A 14 7.26 21.44 53.65
CA GLY A 14 7.07 20.56 52.49
C GLY A 14 6.34 21.28 51.35
N LEU A 15 7.01 21.48 50.21
CA LEU A 15 6.34 21.87 48.97
C LEU A 15 5.64 20.65 48.35
N ALA A 16 4.31 20.71 48.24
CA ALA A 16 3.55 19.79 47.40
C ALA A 16 3.71 20.20 45.93
N VAL A 17 4.40 19.39 45.14
CA VAL A 17 4.45 19.53 43.68
C VAL A 17 3.19 18.88 43.11
N THR A 18 2.24 19.67 42.63
CA THR A 18 1.12 19.19 41.83
C THR A 18 1.64 18.73 40.47
N GLN A 19 1.65 17.41 40.21
CA GLN A 19 1.93 16.86 38.89
C GLN A 19 0.79 17.25 37.93
N VAL A 20 1.09 18.10 36.95
CA VAL A 20 0.19 18.37 35.82
C VAL A 20 0.31 17.19 34.86
N ALA A 21 -0.78 16.43 34.68
CA ALA A 21 -0.82 15.39 33.66
C ALA A 21 -0.57 16.03 32.28
N ALA A 22 0.41 15.51 31.53
CA ALA A 22 0.72 16.02 30.20
C ALA A 22 -0.52 15.91 29.30
N GLN A 23 -0.82 16.97 28.53
CA GLN A 23 -1.93 17.02 27.59
C GLN A 23 -1.40 17.03 26.15
N GLN A 24 -2.15 16.43 25.23
CA GLN A 24 -1.88 16.42 23.79
C GLN A 24 -2.46 17.64 23.10
N THR A 25 -1.69 18.23 22.19
CA THR A 25 -2.13 19.35 21.36
C THR A 25 -3.28 18.92 20.44
N LEU A 26 -4.03 19.90 19.94
CA LEU A 26 -5.00 19.65 18.87
C LEU A 26 -4.29 18.94 17.70
N TRP A 27 -4.94 17.93 17.13
CA TRP A 27 -4.42 17.01 16.10
C TRP A 27 -3.31 16.04 16.56
N GLY A 28 -2.92 16.07 17.84
CA GLY A 28 -1.98 15.11 18.44
C GLY A 28 -2.59 13.73 18.66
N GLN A 29 -1.76 12.68 18.66
CA GLN A 29 -2.20 11.33 19.01
C GLN A 29 -2.47 11.25 20.51
N CYS A 30 -3.63 10.75 20.89
CA CYS A 30 -4.08 10.66 22.28
C CYS A 30 -4.48 9.24 22.69
N GLY A 31 -4.18 8.23 21.87
CA GLY A 31 -4.52 6.85 22.16
C GLY A 31 -4.22 5.91 20.99
N GLY A 32 -4.49 4.62 21.25
CA GLY A 32 -4.21 3.53 20.33
C GLY A 32 -3.43 2.40 20.99
N ILE A 33 -3.59 1.17 20.51
CA ILE A 33 -2.78 0.02 20.92
C ILE A 33 -1.30 0.36 20.72
N GLY A 34 -0.52 0.27 21.80
CA GLY A 34 0.91 0.59 21.82
C GLY A 34 1.25 2.07 22.07
N TRP A 35 0.26 2.95 22.22
CA TRP A 35 0.51 4.36 22.57
C TRP A 35 0.92 4.51 24.04
N THR A 36 2.07 5.14 24.27
CA THR A 36 2.62 5.41 25.62
C THR A 36 2.63 6.90 25.98
N GLY A 37 2.19 7.77 25.07
CA GLY A 37 2.11 9.21 25.31
C GLY A 37 0.84 9.64 26.03
N PRO A 38 0.67 10.95 26.26
CA PRO A 38 -0.51 11.44 26.97
C PRO A 38 -1.83 11.14 26.25
N THR A 39 -2.87 10.85 27.04
CA THR A 39 -4.19 10.42 26.55
C THR A 39 -5.27 11.50 26.69
N SER A 40 -4.96 12.59 27.38
CA SER A 40 -5.85 13.75 27.53
C SER A 40 -5.49 14.81 26.51
N CYS A 41 -6.50 15.41 25.86
CA CYS A 41 -6.32 16.51 24.92
C CYS A 41 -6.33 17.88 25.62
N VAL A 42 -5.78 18.90 24.97
CA VAL A 42 -5.93 20.30 25.38
C VAL A 42 -7.41 20.70 25.48
N ALA A 43 -7.70 21.71 26.30
CA ALA A 43 -9.06 22.23 26.48
C ALA A 43 -9.73 22.58 25.13
N GLY A 44 -10.98 22.14 24.97
CA GLY A 44 -11.74 22.31 23.72
C GLY A 44 -11.52 21.20 22.68
N ALA A 45 -10.66 20.21 22.96
CA ALA A 45 -10.46 19.04 22.12
C ALA A 45 -10.85 17.73 22.82
N ALA A 46 -11.33 16.75 22.06
CA ALA A 46 -11.66 15.42 22.54
C ALA A 46 -10.78 14.37 21.85
N CYS A 47 -10.40 13.32 22.58
CA CYS A 47 -9.67 12.21 22.01
C CYS A 47 -10.64 11.28 21.25
N VAL A 48 -10.57 11.31 19.92
CA VAL A 48 -11.50 10.58 19.04
C VAL A 48 -10.78 9.39 18.42
N SER A 49 -11.38 8.20 18.50
CA SER A 49 -10.82 6.98 17.92
C SER A 49 -10.86 7.05 16.39
N GLY A 50 -9.68 6.96 15.74
CA GLY A 50 -9.60 6.74 14.29
C GLY A 50 -9.61 5.25 13.96
N ASN A 51 -8.80 4.46 14.67
CA ASN A 51 -8.79 3.00 14.66
C ASN A 51 -8.15 2.46 15.95
N ASP A 52 -8.08 1.13 16.09
CA ASP A 52 -7.56 0.48 17.30
C ASP A 52 -6.14 0.92 17.69
N TYR A 53 -5.31 1.35 16.72
CA TYR A 53 -3.92 1.77 16.94
C TYR A 53 -3.74 3.29 16.99
N TYR A 54 -4.77 4.08 16.71
CA TYR A 54 -4.64 5.53 16.58
C TYR A 54 -5.90 6.31 16.93
N TYR A 55 -5.77 7.18 17.94
CA TYR A 55 -6.80 8.10 18.40
C TYR A 55 -6.21 9.51 18.33
N GLN A 56 -7.00 10.51 17.95
CA GLN A 56 -6.52 11.87 17.71
C GLN A 56 -7.34 12.91 18.47
N CYS A 57 -6.68 13.95 18.97
CA CYS A 57 -7.34 15.11 19.54
C CYS A 57 -8.00 15.95 18.46
N LEU A 58 -9.33 16.00 18.43
CA LEU A 58 -10.12 16.78 17.48
C LEU A 58 -10.91 17.88 18.19
N SER A 59 -11.20 18.98 17.49
CA SER A 59 -11.97 20.11 18.04
C SER A 59 -13.38 19.65 18.41
N ALA A 60 -13.79 19.90 19.64
CA ALA A 60 -15.13 19.60 20.13
C ALA A 60 -16.14 20.68 19.68
N THR A 61 -16.34 20.81 18.37
CA THR A 61 -17.38 21.67 17.80
C THR A 61 -18.17 20.87 16.77
N GLY A 62 -19.25 20.22 17.21
CA GLY A 62 -20.23 19.63 16.29
C GLY A 62 -20.82 18.25 16.62
N ALA A 63 -20.86 17.80 17.87
CA ALA A 63 -21.58 16.57 18.24
C ALA A 63 -22.58 16.82 19.37
N THR A 64 -23.85 16.66 19.02
CA THR A 64 -25.05 16.79 19.85
C THR A 64 -25.04 15.79 21.01
N THR A 65 -25.41 16.27 22.19
CA THR A 65 -25.52 15.51 23.44
C THR A 65 -26.64 14.48 23.40
N THR A 66 -26.29 13.19 23.57
CA THR A 66 -27.22 12.17 24.05
C THR A 66 -26.56 11.36 25.16
N THR A 67 -26.99 11.63 26.39
CA THR A 67 -26.58 10.97 27.63
C THR A 67 -27.04 9.51 27.68
N LYS A 68 -26.16 8.57 28.07
CA LYS A 68 -26.54 7.20 28.48
C LYS A 68 -26.07 6.95 29.93
N PRO A 69 -26.87 6.22 30.76
CA PRO A 69 -26.64 6.12 32.20
C PRO A 69 -25.53 5.15 32.58
N THR A 70 -24.89 5.47 33.71
CA THR A 70 -23.91 4.67 34.45
C THR A 70 -24.60 3.56 35.24
N THR A 71 -24.08 2.33 35.17
CA THR A 71 -24.38 1.31 36.18
C THR A 71 -23.10 0.59 36.59
N THR A 72 -22.69 0.89 37.82
CA THR A 72 -21.69 0.16 38.62
C THR A 72 -22.25 -1.21 38.99
N THR A 73 -21.45 -2.28 38.97
CA THR A 73 -21.81 -3.50 39.71
C THR A 73 -20.60 -4.14 40.37
N THR A 74 -20.75 -4.24 41.69
CA THR A 74 -19.87 -4.76 42.72
C THR A 74 -19.75 -6.29 42.64
N LYS A 75 -18.55 -6.78 42.94
CA LYS A 75 -18.20 -8.19 43.11
C LYS A 75 -18.87 -8.76 44.37
N VAL A 76 -19.64 -9.85 44.23
CA VAL A 76 -20.13 -10.65 45.37
C VAL A 76 -19.83 -12.13 45.10
N THR A 77 -19.12 -12.71 46.06
CA THR A 77 -18.80 -14.14 46.19
C THR A 77 -19.99 -14.86 46.82
N THR A 78 -20.45 -15.96 46.22
CA THR A 78 -21.29 -16.94 46.93
C THR A 78 -20.91 -18.36 46.56
N THR A 79 -20.55 -19.11 47.60
CA THR A 79 -20.31 -20.55 47.69
C THR A 79 -21.58 -21.34 47.37
N MET A 80 -21.48 -22.42 46.58
CA MET A 80 -22.39 -23.56 46.71
C MET A 80 -21.67 -24.89 46.49
N THR A 81 -21.98 -25.79 47.41
CA THR A 81 -21.52 -27.15 47.62
C THR A 81 -22.24 -28.12 46.69
N THR A 82 -21.53 -29.07 46.07
CA THR A 82 -22.17 -30.28 45.54
C THR A 82 -21.29 -31.51 45.66
N THR A 83 -21.97 -32.58 46.01
CA THR A 83 -21.53 -33.86 46.59
C THR A 83 -20.73 -34.76 45.65
N THR A 84 -19.73 -35.41 46.25
CA THR A 84 -18.86 -36.46 45.70
C THR A 84 -19.61 -37.70 45.22
N LYS A 85 -19.23 -38.25 44.06
CA LYS A 85 -19.26 -39.70 43.83
C LYS A 85 -18.01 -40.14 43.07
N THR A 86 -17.21 -40.94 43.76
CA THR A 86 -15.93 -41.50 43.33
C THR A 86 -16.15 -42.67 42.38
N THR A 87 -15.51 -42.63 41.21
CA THR A 87 -15.17 -43.85 40.46
C THR A 87 -13.77 -43.68 39.86
N THR A 88 -12.87 -44.55 40.29
CA THR A 88 -11.45 -44.57 39.97
C THR A 88 -11.22 -45.27 38.63
N THR A 89 -10.65 -44.59 37.64
CA THR A 89 -10.03 -45.23 36.48
C THR A 89 -8.76 -44.50 36.08
N THR A 90 -7.64 -45.21 36.16
CA THR A 90 -6.28 -44.77 35.89
C THR A 90 -6.03 -44.71 34.38
N THR A 91 -5.78 -43.52 33.82
CA THR A 91 -5.22 -43.41 32.46
C THR A 91 -4.16 -42.31 32.39
N LYS A 92 -2.96 -42.72 31.99
CA LYS A 92 -1.77 -41.94 31.69
C LYS A 92 -2.09 -40.96 30.54
N THR A 93 -1.83 -39.67 30.69
CA THR A 93 -1.92 -38.73 29.56
C THR A 93 -0.78 -37.72 29.60
N THR A 94 -0.07 -37.68 28.49
CA THR A 94 1.04 -36.81 28.11
C THR A 94 0.66 -35.34 28.18
N THR A 95 1.52 -34.51 28.79
CA THR A 95 1.47 -33.05 28.71
C THR A 95 1.71 -32.57 27.28
N ALA A 96 0.64 -32.20 26.58
CA ALA A 96 0.70 -31.39 25.37
C ALA A 96 0.82 -29.91 25.79
N ALA A 97 1.84 -29.24 25.30
CA ALA A 97 2.02 -27.80 25.48
C ALA A 97 0.83 -27.04 24.88
N ALA A 98 0.23 -26.15 25.67
CA ALA A 98 -0.82 -25.26 25.22
C ALA A 98 -0.24 -24.29 24.17
N ALA A 99 -0.57 -24.52 22.91
CA ALA A 99 -0.38 -23.53 21.86
C ALA A 99 -1.35 -22.37 22.13
N SER A 100 -0.80 -21.22 22.51
CA SER A 100 -1.50 -19.96 22.56
C SER A 100 -2.04 -19.64 21.17
N SER A 101 -3.36 -19.75 21.00
CA SER A 101 -4.08 -19.37 19.79
C SER A 101 -4.02 -17.86 19.63
N ALA A 102 -3.05 -17.36 18.88
CA ALA A 102 -3.12 -16.02 18.32
C ALA A 102 -4.36 -15.97 17.43
N SER A 103 -5.30 -15.08 17.77
CA SER A 103 -6.46 -14.80 16.93
C SER A 103 -5.95 -14.25 15.59
N SER A 104 -5.98 -15.08 14.55
CA SER A 104 -5.75 -14.60 13.19
C SER A 104 -6.85 -13.61 12.87
N SER A 105 -6.50 -12.34 12.72
CA SER A 105 -7.35 -11.40 12.00
C SER A 105 -7.75 -12.06 10.68
N GLY A 106 -9.03 -12.08 10.32
CA GLY A 106 -9.57 -12.73 9.10
C GLY A 106 -9.02 -12.18 7.77
N TRP A 107 -7.99 -11.34 7.84
CA TRP A 107 -7.30 -10.69 6.73
C TRP A 107 -5.91 -11.28 6.48
N SER A 108 -5.49 -12.34 7.18
CA SER A 108 -4.18 -12.97 6.94
C SER A 108 -4.24 -14.00 5.81
N ARG A 109 -3.19 -14.07 4.98
CA ARG A 109 -2.97 -15.15 3.99
C ARG A 109 -1.62 -15.80 4.23
N THR A 110 -1.59 -16.72 5.20
CA THR A 110 -0.37 -17.37 5.68
C THR A 110 -0.24 -18.84 5.26
N SER A 111 -1.19 -19.35 4.48
CA SER A 111 -1.20 -20.71 3.93
C SER A 111 -1.76 -20.72 2.51
N PRO A 112 -1.33 -21.66 1.65
CA PRO A 112 -1.84 -21.77 0.29
C PRO A 112 -3.33 -22.11 0.28
N PRO A 113 -4.13 -21.45 -0.59
CA PRO A 113 -5.48 -21.90 -0.90
C PRO A 113 -5.48 -23.32 -1.49
N SER A 114 -6.60 -24.02 -1.37
CA SER A 114 -6.77 -25.35 -1.98
C SER A 114 -6.52 -25.30 -3.49
N GLY A 115 -5.73 -26.26 -4.00
CA GLY A 115 -5.41 -26.39 -5.42
C GLY A 115 -4.37 -25.39 -5.96
N ALA A 116 -3.77 -24.55 -5.11
CA ALA A 116 -2.70 -23.66 -5.52
C ALA A 116 -1.40 -24.43 -5.80
N LEU A 117 -0.67 -24.04 -6.85
CA LEU A 117 0.76 -24.36 -6.96
C LEU A 117 1.50 -23.56 -5.88
N VAL A 118 2.39 -24.22 -5.16
CA VAL A 118 3.06 -23.62 -3.99
C VAL A 118 4.52 -23.36 -4.32
N VAL A 119 4.95 -22.12 -4.13
CA VAL A 119 6.33 -21.68 -4.29
C VAL A 119 6.93 -21.42 -2.92
N ARG A 120 8.08 -22.02 -2.63
CA ARG A 120 8.86 -21.79 -1.41
C ARG A 120 10.34 -21.91 -1.74
N GLN A 121 11.07 -20.80 -1.65
CA GLN A 121 12.49 -20.75 -2.02
C GLN A 121 13.38 -21.59 -1.09
N SER A 122 13.20 -21.45 0.22
CA SER A 122 13.96 -22.18 1.24
C SER A 122 13.12 -23.29 1.86
N GLY A 123 13.68 -24.51 1.96
CA GLY A 123 12.98 -25.67 2.50
C GLY A 123 11.83 -26.16 1.62
N THR A 124 11.97 -26.04 0.30
CA THR A 124 11.00 -26.54 -0.70
C THR A 124 10.63 -27.98 -0.39
N LYS A 125 9.32 -28.27 -0.31
CA LYS A 125 8.82 -29.62 -0.05
C LYS A 125 8.53 -30.37 -1.34
N SER A 126 8.37 -31.70 -1.24
CA SER A 126 7.93 -32.51 -2.38
C SER A 126 6.59 -32.01 -2.92
N GLY A 127 6.51 -31.78 -4.23
CA GLY A 127 5.34 -31.20 -4.89
C GLY A 127 5.26 -29.66 -4.86
N GLU A 128 6.18 -28.97 -4.18
CA GLU A 128 6.33 -27.51 -4.23
C GLU A 128 7.41 -27.10 -5.27
N TYR A 129 7.43 -25.82 -5.63
CA TYR A 129 8.39 -25.21 -6.54
C TYR A 129 9.37 -24.32 -5.77
N SER A 130 10.66 -24.34 -6.13
CA SER A 130 11.67 -23.46 -5.52
C SER A 130 11.69 -22.06 -6.12
N THR A 131 11.12 -21.86 -7.31
CA THR A 131 11.06 -20.57 -8.02
C THR A 131 9.66 -20.27 -8.54
N ILE A 132 9.35 -18.98 -8.71
CA ILE A 132 8.07 -18.55 -9.29
C ILE A 132 8.04 -18.93 -10.77
N SER A 133 9.16 -18.80 -11.49
CA SER A 133 9.24 -19.16 -12.91
C SER A 133 8.93 -20.63 -13.16
N SER A 134 9.37 -21.56 -12.29
CA SER A 134 9.05 -22.98 -12.44
C SER A 134 7.58 -23.30 -12.14
N ALA A 135 6.96 -22.61 -11.18
CA ALA A 135 5.51 -22.73 -10.94
C ALA A 135 4.68 -22.17 -12.12
N VAL A 136 5.11 -21.04 -12.70
CA VAL A 136 4.47 -20.49 -13.91
C VAL A 136 4.59 -21.45 -15.10
N ALA A 137 5.76 -22.05 -15.31
CA ALA A 137 5.96 -23.04 -16.37
C ALA A 137 5.06 -24.27 -16.20
N ALA A 138 4.83 -24.71 -14.95
CA ALA A 138 3.98 -25.85 -14.64
C ALA A 138 2.48 -25.62 -14.90
N LEU A 139 2.04 -24.39 -15.12
CA LEU A 139 0.65 -24.09 -15.51
C LEU A 139 0.31 -24.66 -16.90
N GLY A 140 1.32 -24.84 -17.76
CA GLY A 140 1.14 -25.30 -19.14
C GLY A 140 0.32 -24.32 -20.00
N SER A 141 -0.39 -24.86 -20.98
CA SER A 141 -1.17 -24.11 -21.99
C SER A 141 -2.68 -24.04 -21.69
N GLY A 142 -3.09 -24.34 -20.46
CA GLY A 142 -4.50 -24.34 -20.06
C GLY A 142 -5.15 -22.94 -20.06
N THR A 143 -6.48 -22.92 -19.97
CA THR A 143 -7.29 -21.69 -19.90
C THR A 143 -8.15 -21.58 -18.64
N ASP A 144 -8.10 -22.58 -17.76
CA ASP A 144 -8.83 -22.59 -16.49
C ASP A 144 -8.31 -21.51 -15.52
N THR A 145 -9.02 -21.34 -14.40
CA THR A 145 -8.48 -20.53 -13.30
C THR A 145 -7.39 -21.30 -12.55
N LYS A 146 -6.23 -20.69 -12.35
CA LYS A 146 -5.12 -21.23 -11.57
C LYS A 146 -4.67 -20.26 -10.50
N THR A 147 -4.12 -20.81 -9.42
CA THR A 147 -3.53 -20.02 -8.32
C THR A 147 -2.10 -20.46 -8.09
N ILE A 148 -1.20 -19.50 -7.94
CA ILE A 148 0.14 -19.69 -7.39
C ILE A 148 0.18 -18.99 -6.04
N PHE A 149 0.54 -19.73 -4.99
CA PHE A 149 0.81 -19.17 -3.66
C PHE A 149 2.32 -19.16 -3.41
N ILE A 150 2.85 -18.04 -2.92
CA ILE A 150 4.29 -17.83 -2.74
C ILE A 150 4.55 -17.54 -1.26
N TYR A 151 5.36 -18.38 -0.61
CA TYR A 151 5.83 -18.12 0.74
C TYR A 151 6.83 -16.96 0.79
N GLN A 152 7.04 -16.39 1.98
CA GLN A 152 8.05 -15.35 2.20
C GLN A 152 9.43 -15.72 1.63
N GLY A 153 10.11 -14.74 1.06
CA GLY A 153 11.43 -14.92 0.46
C GLY A 153 11.80 -13.83 -0.54
N ASP A 154 13.09 -13.83 -0.89
CA ASP A 154 13.71 -12.91 -1.84
C ASP A 154 14.01 -13.67 -3.15
N TYR A 155 13.07 -13.61 -4.07
CA TYR A 155 13.09 -14.26 -5.37
C TYR A 155 13.86 -13.38 -6.38
N ASN A 156 15.16 -13.64 -6.49
CA ASN A 156 16.05 -13.00 -7.46
C ASN A 156 15.89 -13.63 -8.84
N GLU A 157 14.79 -13.33 -9.52
CA GLU A 157 14.47 -13.88 -10.84
C GLU A 157 13.67 -12.91 -11.70
N LYS A 158 13.64 -13.17 -13.01
CA LYS A 158 12.76 -12.50 -13.96
C LYS A 158 11.68 -13.47 -14.38
N VAL A 159 10.42 -13.13 -14.08
CA VAL A 159 9.26 -14.00 -14.30
C VAL A 159 8.48 -13.53 -15.51
N LYS A 160 8.47 -14.33 -16.58
CA LYS A 160 7.60 -14.11 -17.74
C LYS A 160 6.32 -14.94 -17.61
N ILE A 161 5.17 -14.30 -17.74
CA ILE A 161 3.84 -14.94 -17.63
C ILE A 161 3.15 -14.88 -18.99
N THR A 162 2.80 -16.06 -19.52
CA THR A 162 2.12 -16.25 -20.81
C THR A 162 0.82 -17.05 -20.69
N TYR A 163 0.28 -17.20 -19.47
CA TYR A 163 -0.87 -18.07 -19.22
C TYR A 163 -2.16 -17.52 -19.83
N ALA A 164 -2.87 -18.35 -20.60
CA ALA A 164 -4.04 -17.95 -21.36
C ALA A 164 -5.36 -17.97 -20.56
N GLY A 165 -5.33 -18.50 -19.33
CA GLY A 165 -6.46 -18.48 -18.39
C GLY A 165 -6.40 -17.35 -17.38
N THR A 166 -7.25 -17.43 -16.35
CA THR A 166 -7.16 -16.54 -15.20
C THR A 166 -6.10 -17.06 -14.24
N LEU A 167 -5.10 -16.25 -13.92
CA LEU A 167 -4.03 -16.59 -12.99
C LEU A 167 -4.07 -15.66 -11.77
N LYS A 168 -4.21 -16.25 -10.58
CA LYS A 168 -4.02 -15.54 -9.30
C LYS A 168 -2.63 -15.83 -8.73
N ILE A 169 -1.85 -14.80 -8.45
CA ILE A 169 -0.54 -14.91 -7.82
C ILE A 169 -0.63 -14.26 -6.44
N MET A 170 -0.42 -15.06 -5.40
CA MET A 170 -0.75 -14.72 -4.03
C MET A 170 0.49 -14.81 -3.14
N GLY A 171 0.98 -13.67 -2.65
CA GLY A 171 2.07 -13.63 -1.68
C GLY A 171 1.62 -13.94 -0.25
N TYR A 172 2.47 -14.60 0.52
CA TYR A 172 2.31 -14.70 1.96
C TYR A 172 2.23 -13.30 2.58
N THR A 173 1.24 -13.10 3.45
CA THR A 173 1.13 -11.88 4.27
C THR A 173 0.28 -12.16 5.50
N THR A 174 0.57 -11.47 6.60
CA THR A 174 -0.29 -11.46 7.79
C THR A 174 -1.47 -10.50 7.66
N ASP A 175 -1.46 -9.61 6.65
CA ASP A 175 -2.55 -8.69 6.34
C ASP A 175 -2.63 -8.45 4.82
N ILE A 176 -3.75 -8.84 4.20
CA ILE A 176 -3.96 -8.69 2.76
C ILE A 176 -4.32 -7.25 2.35
N ARG A 177 -4.75 -6.40 3.28
CA ARG A 177 -5.43 -5.11 2.99
C ARG A 177 -4.54 -4.06 2.36
N ASP A 178 -3.23 -4.14 2.58
CA ASP A 178 -2.25 -3.22 2.02
C ASP A 178 -0.90 -3.91 1.73
N TYR A 179 0.07 -3.11 1.29
CA TYR A 179 1.41 -3.56 0.93
C TYR A 179 2.38 -3.72 2.11
N LYS A 180 2.04 -3.22 3.31
CA LYS A 180 3.01 -3.06 4.41
C LYS A 180 3.41 -4.41 5.02
N GLY A 181 2.52 -5.40 4.96
CA GLY A 181 2.76 -6.77 5.42
C GLY A 181 3.43 -7.69 4.39
N ASN A 182 3.77 -7.20 3.21
CA ASN A 182 4.31 -8.04 2.13
C ASN A 182 5.71 -8.58 2.50
N THR A 183 5.85 -9.90 2.48
CA THR A 183 7.12 -10.61 2.74
C THR A 183 7.66 -11.37 1.54
N VAL A 184 6.98 -11.27 0.38
CA VAL A 184 7.43 -11.88 -0.89
C VAL A 184 8.02 -10.78 -1.75
N ILE A 185 9.34 -10.86 -2.00
CA ILE A 185 10.06 -9.91 -2.86
C ILE A 185 10.45 -10.64 -4.14
N VAL A 186 9.99 -10.15 -5.29
CA VAL A 186 10.43 -10.59 -6.61
C VAL A 186 11.27 -9.48 -7.21
N GLN A 187 12.53 -9.75 -7.53
CA GLN A 187 13.45 -8.70 -7.92
C GLN A 187 14.45 -9.09 -9.00
N SER A 188 14.75 -8.10 -9.83
CA SER A 188 15.84 -8.08 -10.79
C SER A 188 16.70 -6.83 -10.55
N SER A 189 17.87 -6.76 -11.19
CA SER A 189 18.75 -5.59 -11.12
C SER A 189 19.38 -5.34 -12.49
N GLN A 190 18.55 -4.96 -13.48
CA GLN A 190 19.02 -4.74 -14.85
C GLN A 190 18.34 -3.54 -15.50
N SER A 191 19.14 -2.71 -16.18
CA SER A 191 18.61 -1.69 -17.08
C SER A 191 18.07 -2.33 -18.37
N GLN A 192 17.20 -1.62 -19.07
CA GLN A 192 16.72 -1.98 -20.40
C GLN A 192 17.87 -2.22 -21.40
N ALA A 193 18.88 -1.33 -21.38
CA ALA A 193 20.04 -1.46 -22.26
C ALA A 193 20.82 -2.76 -22.01
N ALA A 194 21.03 -3.14 -20.74
CA ALA A 194 21.70 -4.37 -20.38
C ALA A 194 20.84 -5.62 -20.62
N ALA A 195 19.52 -5.50 -20.48
CA ALA A 195 18.59 -6.60 -20.65
C ALA A 195 18.22 -6.90 -22.12
N GLY A 196 18.57 -6.00 -23.05
CA GLY A 196 18.24 -6.13 -24.47
C GLY A 196 16.81 -5.71 -24.83
N GLY A 197 16.11 -5.00 -23.93
CA GLY A 197 14.76 -4.51 -24.17
C GLY A 197 13.98 -4.19 -22.89
N ALA A 198 12.91 -3.40 -23.04
CA ALA A 198 12.08 -2.92 -21.95
C ALA A 198 11.52 -4.10 -21.13
N ASP A 199 10.83 -5.01 -21.81
CA ASP A 199 10.22 -6.19 -21.19
C ASP A 199 11.25 -7.09 -20.49
N GLN A 200 12.41 -7.28 -21.12
CA GLN A 200 13.47 -8.13 -20.61
C GLN A 200 14.12 -7.56 -19.33
N SER A 201 13.97 -6.25 -19.07
CA SER A 201 14.44 -5.63 -17.82
C SER A 201 13.48 -5.85 -16.65
N ALA A 202 12.21 -6.19 -16.92
CA ALA A 202 11.19 -6.39 -15.91
C ALA A 202 11.51 -7.55 -14.96
N ALA A 203 11.25 -7.36 -13.66
CA ALA A 203 11.23 -8.46 -12.69
C ALA A 203 10.00 -9.36 -12.93
N ILE A 204 8.85 -8.76 -13.23
CA ILE A 204 7.66 -9.48 -13.71
C ILE A 204 7.22 -8.92 -15.06
N TRP A 205 7.10 -9.79 -16.05
CA TRP A 205 6.61 -9.49 -17.39
C TRP A 205 5.33 -10.29 -17.69
N LEU A 206 4.20 -9.60 -17.76
CA LEU A 206 2.97 -10.14 -18.32
C LEU A 206 3.00 -9.97 -19.85
N ASP A 207 3.23 -11.07 -20.55
CA ASP A 207 3.27 -11.10 -22.02
C ASP A 207 1.90 -10.73 -22.62
N LYS A 208 1.87 -10.30 -23.88
CA LYS A 208 0.64 -10.01 -24.62
C LYS A 208 -0.35 -11.18 -24.68
N THR A 209 0.15 -12.40 -24.50
CA THR A 209 -0.64 -13.63 -24.44
C THR A 209 -1.30 -13.88 -23.10
N ALA A 210 -0.85 -13.21 -22.02
CA ALA A 210 -1.47 -13.32 -20.71
C ALA A 210 -2.90 -12.76 -20.73
N ALA A 211 -3.88 -13.58 -20.36
CA ALA A 211 -5.29 -13.23 -20.50
C ALA A 211 -5.81 -12.38 -19.33
N ASN A 212 -5.75 -12.92 -18.11
CA ASN A 212 -6.22 -12.24 -16.90
C ASN A 212 -5.31 -12.62 -15.72
N VAL A 213 -4.50 -11.68 -15.26
CA VAL A 213 -3.55 -11.92 -14.16
C VAL A 213 -3.89 -11.02 -12.97
N GLN A 214 -4.08 -11.64 -11.81
CA GLN A 214 -4.34 -10.95 -10.55
C GLN A 214 -3.18 -11.22 -9.58
N VAL A 215 -2.51 -10.18 -9.10
CA VAL A 215 -1.36 -10.28 -8.20
C VAL A 215 -1.70 -9.62 -6.86
N TYR A 216 -1.39 -10.30 -5.76
CA TYR A 216 -1.76 -9.88 -4.42
C TYR A 216 -0.54 -9.90 -3.50
N ASN A 217 -0.27 -8.81 -2.81
CA ASN A 217 0.71 -8.71 -1.72
C ASN A 217 2.14 -9.18 -2.08
N LEU A 218 2.61 -8.78 -3.27
CA LEU A 218 3.99 -8.96 -3.71
C LEU A 218 4.73 -7.61 -3.74
N ASN A 219 6.02 -7.65 -3.42
CA ASN A 219 6.95 -6.55 -3.70
C ASN A 219 7.71 -6.87 -4.99
N ILE A 220 7.48 -6.11 -6.05
CA ILE A 220 8.07 -6.28 -7.38
C ILE A 220 9.10 -5.17 -7.58
N LYS A 221 10.38 -5.53 -7.71
CA LYS A 221 11.47 -4.54 -7.69
C LYS A 221 12.40 -4.68 -8.86
N ASN A 222 12.83 -3.56 -9.42
CA ASN A 222 14.07 -3.49 -10.16
C ASN A 222 15.06 -2.61 -9.39
N THR A 223 16.14 -3.23 -8.90
CA THR A 223 17.09 -2.58 -7.99
C THR A 223 18.25 -1.93 -8.72
N ALA A 224 18.20 -1.80 -10.04
CA ALA A 224 19.29 -1.22 -10.83
C ALA A 224 19.57 0.26 -10.49
N GLY A 225 18.59 0.98 -9.93
CA GLY A 225 18.74 2.37 -9.50
C GLY A 225 18.70 3.37 -10.68
N LYS A 226 19.38 4.51 -10.53
CA LYS A 226 19.42 5.57 -11.55
C LYS A 226 20.41 5.22 -12.67
N VAL A 227 20.02 4.30 -13.54
CA VAL A 227 20.85 3.75 -14.64
C VAL A 227 20.22 3.92 -16.02
N GLY A 228 19.26 4.83 -16.15
CA GLY A 228 18.31 4.85 -17.26
C GLY A 228 17.12 3.93 -16.99
N GLN A 229 16.41 3.52 -18.04
CA GLN A 229 15.20 2.70 -17.91
C GLN A 229 15.50 1.36 -17.23
N ALA A 230 14.71 1.00 -16.22
CA ALA A 230 14.82 -0.26 -15.51
C ALA A 230 13.45 -0.67 -14.97
N ILE A 231 12.74 -1.53 -15.69
CA ILE A 231 11.34 -1.83 -15.37
C ILE A 231 11.26 -2.82 -14.22
N ALA A 232 10.34 -2.60 -13.26
CA ALA A 232 9.99 -3.59 -12.25
C ALA A 232 8.86 -4.49 -12.77
N LEU A 233 7.84 -3.88 -13.37
CA LEU A 233 6.63 -4.55 -13.86
C LEU A 233 6.34 -4.15 -15.31
N SER A 234 6.36 -5.11 -16.23
CA SER A 234 5.85 -4.94 -17.60
C SER A 234 4.51 -5.63 -17.77
N THR A 235 3.53 -4.92 -18.33
CA THR A 235 2.15 -5.41 -18.48
C THR A 235 1.64 -5.16 -19.90
N LYS A 236 1.64 -6.24 -20.69
CA LYS A 236 1.15 -6.27 -22.07
C LYS A 236 -0.10 -7.13 -22.27
N GLY A 237 -0.49 -7.87 -21.23
CA GLY A 237 -1.66 -8.74 -21.23
C GLY A 237 -2.97 -8.00 -21.39
N LYS A 238 -4.06 -8.75 -21.60
CA LYS A 238 -5.39 -8.16 -21.84
C LYS A 238 -5.96 -7.50 -20.58
N ILE A 239 -5.82 -8.18 -19.44
CA ILE A 239 -6.33 -7.75 -18.14
C ILE A 239 -5.27 -8.04 -17.07
N ALA A 240 -4.99 -7.04 -16.23
CA ALA A 240 -4.13 -7.20 -15.06
C ALA A 240 -4.70 -6.46 -13.84
N ALA A 241 -4.65 -7.07 -12.67
CA ALA A 241 -5.04 -6.42 -11.42
C ALA A 241 -4.02 -6.68 -10.32
N PHE A 242 -3.71 -5.65 -9.54
CA PHE A 242 -2.71 -5.68 -8.48
C PHE A 242 -3.33 -5.14 -7.19
N TYR A 243 -3.19 -5.89 -6.11
CA TYR A 243 -3.85 -5.60 -4.83
C TYR A 243 -2.84 -5.65 -3.69
N GLY A 244 -2.67 -4.54 -2.98
CA GLY A 244 -1.71 -4.47 -1.87
C GLY A 244 -0.28 -4.77 -2.32
N CYS A 245 0.06 -4.52 -3.57
CA CYS A 245 1.40 -4.80 -4.09
C CYS A 245 2.29 -3.56 -3.97
N LEU A 246 3.60 -3.78 -3.84
CA LEU A 246 4.62 -2.73 -3.93
C LEU A 246 5.38 -2.87 -5.24
N MET A 247 5.55 -1.79 -6.00
CA MET A 247 6.37 -1.74 -7.20
C MET A 247 7.40 -0.62 -7.05
N THR A 248 8.70 -0.92 -7.19
CA THR A 248 9.76 0.10 -7.08
C THR A 248 10.87 -0.08 -8.11
N SER A 249 11.29 1.05 -8.67
CA SER A 249 12.49 1.26 -9.48
C SER A 249 12.82 2.77 -9.44
N TYR A 250 13.60 3.29 -10.38
CA TYR A 250 13.88 4.71 -10.53
C TYR A 250 13.23 5.31 -11.79
N GLN A 251 13.64 4.86 -12.98
CA GLN A 251 13.07 5.28 -14.25
C GLN A 251 12.30 4.11 -14.86
N ASP A 252 11.07 4.38 -15.32
CA ASP A 252 10.19 3.42 -15.99
C ASP A 252 9.76 2.23 -15.10
N THR A 253 9.44 2.46 -13.82
CA THR A 253 9.06 1.40 -12.86
C THR A 253 7.97 0.45 -13.38
N ILE A 254 6.90 0.99 -13.96
CA ILE A 254 5.80 0.23 -14.55
C ILE A 254 5.70 0.57 -16.03
N TYR A 255 5.89 -0.46 -16.87
CA TYR A 255 5.50 -0.41 -18.27
C TYR A 255 4.06 -0.92 -18.44
N ALA A 256 3.12 0.01 -18.41
CA ALA A 256 1.69 -0.20 -18.63
C ALA A 256 1.33 -0.04 -20.11
N ASP A 257 1.78 -1.01 -20.93
CA ASP A 257 1.75 -0.93 -22.40
C ASP A 257 0.33 -1.01 -22.96
N LYS A 258 -0.43 -2.06 -22.64
CA LYS A 258 -1.78 -2.32 -23.18
C LYS A 258 -2.68 -3.01 -22.16
N GLY A 259 -3.97 -3.11 -22.50
CA GLY A 259 -4.98 -3.81 -21.72
C GLY A 259 -5.63 -2.96 -20.62
N LYS A 260 -6.54 -3.59 -19.89
CA LYS A 260 -7.18 -3.01 -18.69
C LYS A 260 -6.34 -3.33 -17.47
N GLN A 261 -5.99 -2.32 -16.68
CA GLN A 261 -5.09 -2.48 -15.55
C GLN A 261 -5.66 -1.80 -14.30
N TYR A 262 -5.74 -2.53 -13.19
CA TYR A 262 -6.24 -2.02 -11.92
C TYR A 262 -5.23 -2.20 -10.81
N PHE A 263 -4.91 -1.13 -10.08
CA PHE A 263 -3.99 -1.13 -8.95
C PHE A 263 -4.75 -0.62 -7.72
N ALA A 264 -4.87 -1.43 -6.67
CA ALA A 264 -5.66 -1.12 -5.48
C ALA A 264 -4.82 -1.27 -4.21
N ASN A 265 -4.82 -0.23 -3.37
CA ASN A 265 -4.01 -0.17 -2.14
C ASN A 265 -2.52 -0.52 -2.38
N CYS A 266 -2.00 -0.18 -3.57
CA CYS A 266 -0.63 -0.44 -3.95
C CYS A 266 0.30 0.70 -3.51
N PHE A 267 1.59 0.40 -3.46
CA PHE A 267 2.66 1.39 -3.36
C PHE A 267 3.48 1.37 -4.65
N ILE A 268 3.53 2.47 -5.37
CA ILE A 268 4.23 2.59 -6.66
C ILE A 268 5.28 3.68 -6.53
N GLU A 269 6.55 3.33 -6.74
CA GLU A 269 7.67 4.24 -6.52
C GLU A 269 8.56 4.40 -7.75
N GLY A 270 8.96 5.65 -8.01
CA GLY A 270 9.98 6.01 -8.99
C GLY A 270 10.21 7.51 -9.07
N ALA A 271 10.90 7.95 -10.12
CA ALA A 271 11.28 9.34 -10.34
C ALA A 271 10.88 9.84 -11.73
N VAL A 272 11.30 9.13 -12.78
CA VAL A 272 11.14 9.55 -14.18
C VAL A 272 10.26 8.57 -14.92
N ASP A 273 9.12 9.04 -15.41
CA ASP A 273 8.16 8.29 -16.23
C ASP A 273 7.77 6.95 -15.60
N PHE A 274 7.72 6.90 -14.27
CA PHE A 274 7.70 5.62 -13.57
C PHE A 274 6.39 4.86 -13.73
N ILE A 275 5.37 5.48 -14.33
CA ILE A 275 4.20 4.82 -14.91
C ILE A 275 4.07 5.28 -16.38
N TYR A 276 4.47 4.45 -17.34
CA TYR A 276 4.44 4.80 -18.76
C TYR A 276 3.81 3.70 -19.63
N GLY A 277 3.41 4.06 -20.86
CA GLY A 277 2.73 3.15 -21.78
C GLY A 277 1.34 3.62 -22.22
N ALA A 278 0.59 2.75 -22.88
CA ALA A 278 -0.70 3.10 -23.50
C ALA A 278 -1.87 2.20 -23.02
N ALA A 279 -1.80 1.69 -21.80
CA ALA A 279 -2.90 0.93 -21.19
C ALA A 279 -4.11 1.81 -20.82
N ASN A 280 -5.23 1.16 -20.53
CA ASN A 280 -6.32 1.74 -19.75
C ASN A 280 -6.08 1.34 -18.28
N LEU A 281 -5.52 2.26 -17.49
CA LEU A 281 -5.00 2.03 -16.14
C LEU A 281 -5.77 2.84 -15.12
N LEU A 282 -6.19 2.20 -14.03
CA LEU A 282 -6.71 2.86 -12.83
C LEU A 282 -5.88 2.45 -11.60
N ALA A 283 -5.30 3.44 -10.93
CA ALA A 283 -4.81 3.29 -9.57
C ALA A 283 -5.83 3.87 -8.59
N TYR A 284 -6.25 3.07 -7.62
CA TYR A 284 -7.24 3.42 -6.60
C TYR A 284 -6.65 3.26 -5.21
N LYS A 285 -6.84 4.27 -4.34
CA LYS A 285 -6.33 4.28 -2.95
C LYS A 285 -4.84 3.91 -2.83
N SER A 286 -4.05 4.23 -3.85
CA SER A 286 -2.65 3.83 -3.92
C SER A 286 -1.72 4.98 -3.54
N ILE A 287 -0.50 4.63 -3.13
CA ILE A 287 0.57 5.59 -2.87
C ILE A 287 1.45 5.71 -4.12
N LEU A 288 1.72 6.95 -4.54
CA LEU A 288 2.70 7.31 -5.57
C LEU A 288 3.91 7.96 -4.88
N SER A 289 4.97 7.19 -4.71
CA SER A 289 6.16 7.58 -3.96
C SER A 289 7.25 8.10 -4.89
N LEU A 290 7.73 9.32 -4.63
CA LEU A 290 8.70 10.01 -5.48
C LEU A 290 10.11 9.82 -4.92
N ASN A 291 10.96 9.07 -5.62
CA ASN A 291 12.35 8.83 -5.22
C ASN A 291 13.39 9.65 -6.01
N GLY A 292 12.91 10.65 -6.76
CA GLY A 292 13.70 11.70 -7.39
C GLY A 292 12.84 12.70 -8.17
N PRO A 293 13.40 13.81 -8.66
CA PRO A 293 12.74 14.72 -9.60
C PRO A 293 12.35 14.02 -10.90
N GLY A 294 11.18 14.39 -11.45
CA GLY A 294 10.71 13.89 -12.73
C GLY A 294 9.18 13.88 -12.86
N ALA A 295 8.70 13.33 -13.97
CA ALA A 295 7.28 13.16 -14.24
C ALA A 295 6.79 11.80 -13.73
N ILE A 296 5.61 11.76 -13.10
CA ILE A 296 5.00 10.52 -12.62
C ILE A 296 4.56 9.65 -13.80
N THR A 297 3.76 10.23 -14.71
CA THR A 297 3.24 9.50 -15.86
C THR A 297 3.86 9.93 -17.18
N ALA A 298 4.07 8.96 -18.08
CA ALA A 298 4.31 9.21 -19.49
C ALA A 298 3.35 8.39 -20.36
N ASN A 299 2.11 8.90 -20.50
CA ASN A 299 1.07 8.20 -21.25
C ASN A 299 1.36 8.25 -22.77
N GLY A 300 1.33 7.07 -23.39
CA GLY A 300 1.70 6.77 -24.77
C GLY A 300 0.51 6.67 -25.72
N ARG A 301 -0.60 7.37 -25.44
CA ARG A 301 -1.75 7.38 -26.34
C ARG A 301 -1.44 8.11 -27.65
N GLU A 302 -1.44 7.37 -28.76
CA GLU A 302 -1.00 7.87 -30.09
C GLU A 302 -2.12 8.35 -30.99
N THR A 303 -3.36 7.89 -30.81
CA THR A 303 -4.49 8.25 -31.67
C THR A 303 -5.72 8.67 -30.86
N THR A 304 -6.62 9.41 -31.49
CA THR A 304 -7.89 9.82 -30.87
C THR A 304 -8.86 8.65 -30.64
N THR A 305 -8.67 7.54 -31.35
CA THR A 305 -9.47 6.31 -31.19
C THR A 305 -8.92 5.34 -30.15
N ASP A 306 -7.66 5.51 -29.73
CA ASP A 306 -7.09 4.69 -28.65
C ASP A 306 -7.84 4.95 -27.33
N THR A 307 -8.21 3.85 -26.67
CA THR A 307 -8.97 3.84 -25.42
C THR A 307 -8.10 4.07 -24.19
N SER A 308 -6.77 4.20 -24.35
CA SER A 308 -5.84 4.49 -23.26
C SER A 308 -6.31 5.68 -22.40
N TRP A 309 -6.26 5.44 -21.09
CA TRP A 309 -6.71 6.34 -20.04
C TRP A 309 -5.93 5.99 -18.78
N TYR A 310 -5.18 6.95 -18.22
CA TYR A 310 -4.60 6.78 -16.90
C TYR A 310 -5.43 7.54 -15.87
N VAL A 311 -5.90 6.85 -14.84
CA VAL A 311 -6.68 7.44 -13.75
C VAL A 311 -6.03 7.12 -12.42
N PHE A 312 -5.91 8.14 -11.61
CA PHE A 312 -5.52 8.03 -10.22
C PHE A 312 -6.68 8.56 -9.40
N ASP A 313 -7.30 7.69 -8.61
CA ASP A 313 -8.47 8.02 -7.79
C ASP A 313 -8.16 7.77 -6.32
N THR A 314 -8.28 8.81 -5.50
CA THR A 314 -8.05 8.73 -4.04
C THR A 314 -6.61 8.28 -3.72
N CYS A 315 -5.66 8.58 -4.61
CA CYS A 315 -4.25 8.28 -4.42
C CYS A 315 -3.56 9.37 -3.59
N THR A 316 -2.46 9.02 -2.92
CA THR A 316 -1.60 9.99 -2.23
C THR A 316 -0.23 10.02 -2.87
N ILE A 317 0.24 11.21 -3.24
CA ILE A 317 1.62 11.42 -3.66
C ILE A 317 2.46 11.75 -2.43
N GLN A 318 3.65 11.17 -2.32
CA GLN A 318 4.57 11.45 -1.22
C GLN A 318 6.02 11.40 -1.66
N LYS A 319 6.91 11.92 -0.82
CA LYS A 319 8.36 11.73 -0.96
C LYS A 319 8.73 10.32 -0.50
N ALA A 320 9.58 9.63 -1.27
CA ALA A 320 10.12 8.34 -0.88
C ALA A 320 11.03 8.47 0.35
N SER A 321 10.98 7.46 1.21
CA SER A 321 11.82 7.40 2.42
C SER A 321 13.27 7.03 2.11
N VAL A 322 13.52 6.40 0.95
CA VAL A 322 14.85 6.00 0.49
C VAL A 322 15.06 6.59 -0.90
N ILE A 323 16.21 7.25 -1.10
CA ILE A 323 16.62 7.79 -2.40
C ILE A 323 17.72 6.88 -2.96
N PRO A 324 17.58 6.36 -4.20
CA PRO A 324 18.61 5.54 -4.82
C PRO A 324 19.96 6.26 -4.90
N SER A 325 21.05 5.49 -4.82
CA SER A 325 22.40 6.03 -4.96
C SER A 325 22.55 6.84 -6.26
N GLY A 326 23.17 8.01 -6.18
CA GLY A 326 23.36 8.93 -7.32
C GLY A 326 22.10 9.70 -7.76
N ALA A 327 20.96 9.50 -7.10
CA ALA A 327 19.76 10.31 -7.30
C ALA A 327 19.71 11.50 -6.33
N THR A 328 18.98 12.52 -6.73
CA THR A 328 18.66 13.67 -5.87
C THR A 328 17.30 13.43 -5.24
N ALA A 329 17.14 13.73 -3.96
CA ALA A 329 15.82 13.68 -3.33
C ALA A 329 14.87 14.70 -3.99
N PRO A 330 13.58 14.39 -4.17
CA PRO A 330 12.64 15.40 -4.62
C PRO A 330 12.48 16.49 -3.55
N SER A 331 12.18 17.70 -4.02
CA SER A 331 11.91 18.88 -3.21
C SER A 331 10.70 19.63 -3.77
N ALA A 332 10.30 20.72 -3.13
CA ALA A 332 9.12 21.47 -3.56
C ALA A 332 9.23 21.87 -5.04
N GLY A 333 8.18 21.57 -5.81
CA GLY A 333 8.07 21.90 -7.22
C GLY A 333 9.00 21.15 -8.19
N THR A 334 9.71 20.08 -7.77
CA THR A 334 10.63 19.35 -8.67
C THR A 334 9.97 18.26 -9.50
N ASN A 335 8.69 17.97 -9.29
CA ASN A 335 8.01 16.84 -9.91
C ASN A 335 6.78 17.27 -10.70
N TYR A 336 6.44 16.50 -11.72
CA TYR A 336 5.28 16.75 -12.58
C TYR A 336 4.31 15.56 -12.49
N LEU A 337 3.02 15.84 -12.60
CA LEU A 337 1.96 14.83 -12.71
C LEU A 337 2.16 13.95 -13.96
N GLY A 338 2.69 14.51 -15.04
CA GLY A 338 3.03 13.75 -16.22
C GLY A 338 3.63 14.57 -17.37
N ARG A 339 4.03 13.86 -18.42
CA ARG A 339 4.44 14.41 -19.72
C ARG A 339 4.00 13.50 -20.88
N PRO A 340 3.72 14.05 -22.08
CA PRO A 340 3.11 13.26 -23.14
C PRO A 340 4.15 12.44 -23.88
N TRP A 341 4.24 11.14 -23.60
CA TRP A 341 5.10 10.24 -24.40
C TRP A 341 4.62 10.17 -25.84
N GLN A 342 3.30 10.24 -26.05
CA GLN A 342 2.72 10.35 -27.38
C GLN A 342 1.70 11.49 -27.48
N ILE A 343 1.41 11.89 -28.73
CA ILE A 343 0.77 13.17 -29.05
C ILE A 343 -0.63 13.38 -28.45
N TYR A 344 -1.35 12.33 -28.07
CA TYR A 344 -2.69 12.44 -27.47
C TYR A 344 -2.77 11.84 -26.07
N ALA A 345 -1.66 11.92 -25.32
CA ALA A 345 -1.55 11.46 -23.93
C ALA A 345 -2.77 11.89 -23.09
N ARG A 346 -3.28 10.99 -22.24
CA ARG A 346 -4.53 11.21 -21.49
C ARG A 346 -4.47 10.70 -20.06
N VAL A 347 -4.58 11.61 -19.10
CA VAL A 347 -4.38 11.33 -17.68
C VAL A 347 -5.35 12.15 -16.82
N LEU A 348 -5.92 11.53 -15.78
CA LEU A 348 -6.75 12.18 -14.76
C LEU A 348 -6.23 11.85 -13.36
N TYR A 349 -5.99 12.87 -12.55
CA TYR A 349 -5.85 12.75 -11.09
C TYR A 349 -7.12 13.27 -10.43
N GLN A 350 -7.87 12.42 -9.74
CA GLN A 350 -9.09 12.78 -9.04
C GLN A 350 -9.04 12.42 -7.56
N LYS A 351 -9.45 13.35 -6.69
CA LYS A 351 -9.54 13.15 -5.24
C LYS A 351 -8.19 12.72 -4.61
N CYS A 352 -7.09 13.08 -5.26
CA CYS A 352 -5.76 12.74 -4.81
C CYS A 352 -5.23 13.77 -3.81
N VAL A 353 -4.26 13.36 -2.99
CA VAL A 353 -3.46 14.28 -2.17
C VAL A 353 -2.14 14.58 -2.90
N LEU A 354 -1.96 15.84 -3.30
CA LEU A 354 -0.80 16.35 -4.02
C LEU A 354 0.03 17.24 -3.07
N PRO A 355 1.22 16.81 -2.60
CA PRO A 355 2.08 17.62 -1.75
C PRO A 355 2.77 18.72 -2.55
N ASP A 356 3.50 19.61 -1.88
CA ASP A 356 4.28 20.71 -2.48
C ASP A 356 5.38 20.28 -3.45
N LEU A 357 5.66 18.97 -3.55
CA LEU A 357 6.58 18.37 -4.52
C LEU A 357 6.15 18.61 -5.98
N ILE A 358 4.84 18.79 -6.22
CA ILE A 358 4.30 19.01 -7.56
C ILE A 358 4.57 20.45 -8.02
N ASN A 359 5.20 20.59 -9.18
CA ASN A 359 5.47 21.86 -9.84
C ASN A 359 4.15 22.61 -10.11
N ALA A 360 4.18 23.94 -10.02
CA ALA A 360 3.00 24.78 -10.28
C ALA A 360 2.44 24.58 -11.70
N ASP A 361 3.30 24.32 -12.70
CA ASP A 361 2.90 23.97 -14.07
C ASP A 361 2.08 22.66 -14.10
N GLY A 362 2.29 21.76 -13.14
CA GLY A 362 1.67 20.44 -13.00
C GLY A 362 2.13 19.42 -14.04
N TRP A 363 2.14 19.80 -15.31
CA TRP A 363 2.45 18.95 -16.46
C TRP A 363 3.60 19.54 -17.27
N THR A 364 4.43 18.69 -17.89
CA THR A 364 5.58 19.13 -18.69
C THR A 364 5.61 18.51 -20.08
N THR A 365 6.57 18.92 -20.91
CA THR A 365 6.68 18.51 -22.32
C THR A 365 7.51 17.25 -22.50
N MET A 366 7.29 16.56 -23.62
CA MET A 366 8.13 15.45 -24.09
C MET A 366 8.03 15.35 -25.62
N THR A 367 6.89 14.92 -26.14
CA THR A 367 6.67 14.84 -27.60
C THR A 367 6.28 16.19 -28.18
N ALA A 368 7.00 16.60 -29.24
CA ALA A 368 6.72 17.85 -29.95
C ALA A 368 5.35 17.82 -30.61
N GLY A 369 4.60 18.92 -30.54
CA GLY A 369 3.25 19.02 -31.10
C GLY A 369 2.18 18.21 -30.36
N ALA A 370 2.48 17.66 -29.17
CA ALA A 370 1.49 16.94 -28.38
C ALA A 370 0.33 17.84 -27.94
N THR A 371 -0.88 17.30 -28.00
CA THR A 371 -2.14 17.90 -27.54
C THR A 371 -2.75 16.99 -26.46
N PRO A 372 -2.10 16.89 -25.28
CA PRO A 372 -2.56 15.99 -24.24
C PRO A 372 -3.92 16.41 -23.67
N LEU A 373 -4.62 15.45 -23.12
CA LEU A 373 -5.83 15.65 -22.34
C LEU A 373 -5.52 15.33 -20.88
N TYR A 374 -5.14 16.37 -20.13
CA TYR A 374 -4.77 16.26 -18.74
C TYR A 374 -5.82 16.88 -17.84
N TYR A 375 -6.18 16.16 -16.78
CA TYR A 375 -7.28 16.52 -15.92
C TYR A 375 -6.90 16.41 -14.45
N GLU A 376 -7.45 17.33 -13.66
CA GLU A 376 -7.38 17.32 -12.20
C GLU A 376 -8.78 17.58 -11.64
N TYR A 377 -9.23 16.81 -10.65
CA TYR A 377 -10.57 16.97 -10.08
C TYR A 377 -10.57 16.74 -8.57
N GLN A 378 -10.97 17.76 -7.79
CA GLN A 378 -11.06 17.69 -6.32
C GLN A 378 -9.79 17.15 -5.63
N ASN A 379 -8.62 17.44 -6.20
CA ASN A 379 -7.36 17.13 -5.54
C ASN A 379 -7.13 18.11 -4.38
N THR A 380 -6.46 17.65 -3.34
CA THR A 380 -6.12 18.43 -2.14
C THR A 380 -4.62 18.41 -1.89
N GLY A 381 -4.13 19.19 -0.91
CA GLY A 381 -2.71 19.29 -0.57
C GLY A 381 -2.01 20.51 -1.20
N ALA A 382 -0.81 20.82 -0.72
CA ALA A 382 -0.11 22.05 -1.08
C ALA A 382 0.22 22.18 -2.58
N GLY A 383 0.33 21.06 -3.30
CA GLY A 383 0.58 21.02 -4.75
C GLY A 383 -0.68 21.00 -5.60
N SER A 384 -1.89 21.08 -5.03
CA SER A 384 -3.15 20.88 -5.76
C SER A 384 -3.75 22.14 -6.39
N SER A 385 -3.17 23.33 -6.15
CA SER A 385 -3.64 24.55 -6.82
C SER A 385 -3.48 24.44 -8.33
N THR A 386 -4.56 24.72 -9.07
CA THR A 386 -4.56 24.66 -10.54
C THR A 386 -4.33 26.02 -11.22
N SER A 387 -4.13 27.10 -10.46
CA SER A 387 -4.09 28.48 -10.98
C SER A 387 -2.99 28.75 -12.01
N ASN A 388 -1.90 27.97 -11.99
CA ASN A 388 -0.74 28.12 -12.87
C ASN A 388 -0.56 26.94 -13.83
N ARG A 389 -1.52 26.00 -13.89
CA ARG A 389 -1.34 24.75 -14.64
C ARG A 389 -1.16 25.01 -16.13
N LYS A 390 -0.23 24.27 -16.72
CA LYS A 390 -0.06 24.17 -18.17
C LYS A 390 -0.71 22.89 -18.67
N TYR A 391 -1.23 22.92 -19.89
CA TYR A 391 -1.82 21.77 -20.58
C TYR A 391 -3.07 21.16 -19.91
N LEU A 392 -3.62 21.82 -18.89
CA LEU A 392 -4.81 21.35 -18.18
C LEU A 392 -6.05 21.55 -19.05
N THR A 393 -6.81 20.47 -19.23
CA THR A 393 -8.14 20.50 -19.83
C THR A 393 -9.18 20.64 -18.73
N SER A 394 -10.08 21.61 -18.87
CA SER A 394 -11.20 21.80 -17.93
C SER A 394 -12.09 20.55 -17.91
N THR A 395 -12.44 20.07 -16.71
CA THR A 395 -13.41 18.98 -16.53
C THR A 395 -14.30 19.26 -15.32
N SER A 396 -15.57 18.89 -15.43
CA SER A 396 -16.51 18.79 -14.32
C SER A 396 -16.84 17.33 -13.96
N VAL A 397 -16.26 16.37 -14.69
CA VAL A 397 -16.62 14.95 -14.66
C VAL A 397 -15.53 14.13 -13.99
N THR A 398 -15.91 13.35 -12.98
CA THR A 398 -15.11 12.24 -12.45
C THR A 398 -15.26 11.00 -13.32
N LEU A 399 -14.23 10.17 -13.38
CA LEU A 399 -14.35 8.85 -14.00
C LEU A 399 -14.39 7.76 -12.94
N SER A 400 -15.52 7.05 -12.90
CA SER A 400 -15.70 5.87 -12.07
C SER A 400 -15.05 4.65 -12.72
N ARG A 401 -14.80 3.61 -11.93
CA ARG A 401 -14.35 2.28 -12.42
C ARG A 401 -15.19 1.75 -13.58
N SER A 402 -16.52 1.81 -13.46
CA SER A 402 -17.44 1.31 -14.48
C SER A 402 -17.37 2.12 -15.76
N SER A 403 -17.28 3.45 -15.65
CA SER A 403 -17.14 4.36 -16.78
C SER A 403 -15.79 4.17 -17.50
N GLN A 404 -14.71 3.94 -16.76
CA GLN A 404 -13.37 3.79 -17.34
C GLN A 404 -13.18 2.45 -18.08
N PHE A 405 -13.61 1.34 -17.48
CA PHE A 405 -13.35 0.01 -18.03
C PHE A 405 -14.46 -0.53 -18.93
N GLY A 406 -15.65 0.09 -18.90
CA GLY A 406 -16.80 -0.32 -19.68
C GLY A 406 -17.40 -1.65 -19.20
N GLY A 407 -18.53 -1.54 -18.49
CA GLY A 407 -19.45 -2.66 -18.20
C GLY A 407 -18.87 -3.77 -17.32
N ASP A 408 -18.20 -4.75 -17.92
CA ASP A 408 -17.73 -5.96 -17.24
C ASP A 408 -16.53 -5.67 -16.33
N LEU A 409 -16.81 -5.74 -15.01
CA LEU A 409 -15.83 -5.60 -13.93
C LEU A 409 -15.61 -6.92 -13.18
N THR A 410 -16.08 -8.06 -13.69
CA THR A 410 -15.98 -9.37 -13.01
C THR A 410 -14.53 -9.84 -12.82
N TRP A 411 -13.60 -9.28 -13.60
CA TRP A 411 -12.16 -9.50 -13.47
C TRP A 411 -11.52 -8.72 -12.31
N ILE A 412 -12.22 -7.74 -11.73
CA ILE A 412 -11.82 -7.06 -10.51
C ILE A 412 -12.32 -7.87 -9.32
N ASP A 413 -11.44 -8.15 -8.37
CA ASP A 413 -11.79 -8.83 -7.13
C ASP A 413 -12.61 -7.90 -6.23
N SER A 414 -13.93 -8.13 -6.22
CA SER A 414 -14.87 -7.39 -5.39
C SER A 414 -14.79 -7.77 -3.91
N SER A 415 -14.10 -8.85 -3.58
CA SER A 415 -13.86 -9.28 -2.19
C SER A 415 -12.62 -8.63 -1.57
N TYR A 416 -11.79 -7.97 -2.37
CA TYR A 416 -10.61 -7.29 -1.84
C TYR A 416 -11.02 -6.11 -0.95
N PRO A 417 -10.54 -6.05 0.31
CA PRO A 417 -10.90 -4.99 1.25
C PRO A 417 -10.26 -3.66 0.83
N LEU A 418 -11.08 -2.67 0.46
CA LEU A 418 -10.66 -1.36 -0.04
C LEU A 418 -10.75 -0.25 0.97
#